data_AF-A0A947HMN1-F1
#
_entry.id   AF-A0A947HMN1-F1
#
_cell.length_a   1.000
_cell.length_b   1.000
_cell.length_c   1.000
_cell.angle_alpha   90.00
_cell.angle_beta   90.00
_cell.angle_gamma   90.00
#
_symmetry.space_group_name_H-M   'P 1'
#
loop_
_entity.id
_entity.type
_entity.pdbx_description
1 polymer ?
#
loop_
_entity_poly.entity_id
_entity_poly.type
_entity_poly.pdbx_seq_one_letter_code
_entity_poly.pdbx_strand_id
1 'polypeptide(L)'
;MTSLWLAALLASCSAPETTDRASQKADPAAPRRLSPEAERVYQMTLERDAPPPCSQLARGLKDAPAALLEVAETVTAPPWSAVRAATCLVRHHAASVEPALLRWVHERETMGLGLVTLNHLKHVEPALAARLIAAARSGEYAEAAERRIARVASAATPPGGGVLQK
;
A
#
# COMPACT_ATOMS: atom_id res chain seq x y z
N MET A 1 -56.96 30.21 -7.45
CA MET A 1 -56.49 31.46 -8.07
C MET A 1 -55.09 31.68 -7.48
N THR A 2 -53.95 31.43 -8.13
CA THR A 2 -53.45 31.69 -9.49
C THR A 2 -52.16 30.85 -9.59
N SER A 3 -52.02 29.93 -10.55
CA SER A 3 -51.55 30.16 -11.93
C SER A 3 -50.08 30.53 -12.07
N LEU A 4 -49.34 29.63 -12.76
CA LEU A 4 -48.17 29.86 -13.64
C LEU A 4 -46.89 30.33 -12.90
N TRP A 5 -45.72 29.71 -13.08
CA TRP A 5 -45.00 29.62 -14.35
C TRP A 5 -44.10 28.38 -14.43
N LEU A 6 -44.30 27.59 -15.49
CA LEU A 6 -43.27 26.74 -16.09
C LEU A 6 -42.28 27.66 -16.83
N ALA A 7 -41.00 27.60 -16.51
CA ALA A 7 -39.93 28.09 -17.37
C ALA A 7 -38.96 26.94 -17.62
N ALA A 8 -39.09 26.37 -18.81
CA ALA A 8 -38.22 25.34 -19.36
C ALA A 8 -36.84 25.93 -19.66
N LEU A 9 -35.83 25.53 -18.89
CA LEU A 9 -34.42 25.71 -19.23
C LEU A 9 -33.96 24.47 -20.00
N LEU A 10 -34.11 24.54 -21.32
CA LEU A 10 -33.42 23.69 -22.28
C LEU A 10 -31.93 24.05 -22.23
N ALA A 11 -31.20 23.47 -21.28
CA ALA A 11 -29.74 23.53 -21.25
C ALA A 11 -29.20 22.66 -22.40
N SER A 12 -28.69 23.31 -23.44
CA SER A 12 -27.95 22.68 -24.53
C SER A 12 -26.89 21.72 -24.00
N CYS A 13 -27.10 20.43 -24.20
CA CYS A 13 -26.04 19.43 -24.16
C CYS A 13 -25.10 19.67 -25.34
N SER A 14 -24.18 20.62 -25.21
CA SER A 14 -22.98 20.65 -26.05
C SER A 14 -22.13 19.46 -25.64
N ALA A 15 -22.28 18.36 -26.37
CA ALA A 15 -21.40 17.21 -26.24
C ALA A 15 -19.97 17.71 -26.48
N PRO A 16 -19.03 17.55 -25.52
CA PRO A 16 -17.65 17.90 -25.77
C PRO A 16 -17.16 17.04 -26.93
N GLU A 17 -16.68 17.70 -27.99
CA GLU A 17 -15.89 17.05 -29.04
C GLU A 17 -14.82 16.23 -28.33
N THR A 18 -14.98 14.90 -28.36
CA THR A 18 -13.95 13.96 -28.00
C THR A 18 -12.83 14.15 -29.01
N THR A 19 -11.97 15.13 -28.75
CA THR A 19 -10.69 15.27 -29.43
C THR A 19 -10.05 13.91 -29.31
N ASP A 20 -9.84 13.32 -30.49
CA ASP A 20 -9.18 12.06 -30.75
C ASP A 20 -7.83 12.10 -30.01
N ARG A 21 -7.84 11.73 -28.72
CA ARG A 21 -6.67 11.60 -27.89
C ARG A 21 -6.06 10.30 -28.36
N ALA A 22 -5.41 10.38 -29.52
CA ALA A 22 -4.58 9.36 -30.10
C ALA A 22 -3.82 8.76 -28.93
N SER A 23 -4.22 7.56 -28.56
CA SER A 23 -3.55 6.76 -27.56
C SER A 23 -2.15 6.56 -28.11
N GLN A 24 -1.24 7.47 -27.76
CA GLN A 24 0.18 7.20 -27.80
C GLN A 24 0.36 6.05 -26.84
N LYS A 25 0.29 4.85 -27.41
CA LYS A 25 0.61 3.60 -26.76
C LYS A 25 2.08 3.75 -26.40
N ALA A 26 2.35 4.29 -25.21
CA ALA A 26 3.69 4.44 -24.70
C ALA A 26 4.36 3.08 -24.85
N ASP A 27 5.46 3.04 -25.60
CA ASP A 27 6.23 1.81 -25.75
C ASP A 27 6.51 1.29 -24.34
N PRO A 28 6.17 0.01 -24.06
CA PRO A 28 6.35 -0.54 -22.73
C PRO A 28 7.83 -0.40 -22.37
N ALA A 29 8.12 0.40 -21.34
CA ALA A 29 9.47 0.58 -20.85
C ALA A 29 10.09 -0.79 -20.61
N ALA A 30 11.32 -1.00 -21.10
CA ALA A 30 12.01 -2.27 -20.93
C ALA A 30 12.01 -2.65 -19.43
N PRO A 31 11.76 -3.93 -19.08
CA PRO A 31 11.68 -4.35 -17.69
C PRO A 31 12.97 -3.97 -16.96
N ARG A 32 12.83 -3.18 -15.88
CA ARG A 32 13.95 -2.76 -15.06
C ARG A 32 14.59 -4.01 -14.43
N ARG A 33 15.89 -4.21 -14.64
CA ARG A 33 16.63 -5.30 -14.01
C ARG A 33 16.81 -5.01 -12.52
N LEU A 34 16.54 -6.01 -11.69
CA LEU A 34 16.80 -5.95 -10.25
C LEU A 34 18.30 -5.90 -9.97
N SER A 35 18.70 -5.25 -8.87
CA SER A 35 20.04 -5.38 -8.33
C SER A 35 20.35 -6.84 -7.93
N PRO A 36 21.62 -7.25 -7.84
CA PRO A 36 21.98 -8.61 -7.44
C PRO A 36 21.41 -9.03 -6.07
N GLU A 37 21.31 -8.10 -5.12
CA GLU A 37 20.74 -8.39 -3.79
C GLU A 37 19.21 -8.51 -3.85
N ALA A 38 18.54 -7.64 -4.60
CA ALA A 38 17.09 -7.72 -4.82
C ALA A 38 16.70 -8.98 -5.60
N GLU A 39 17.48 -9.38 -6.61
CA GLU A 39 17.27 -10.62 -7.34
C GLU A 39 17.35 -11.83 -6.38
N ARG A 40 18.33 -11.86 -5.49
CA ARG A 40 18.45 -12.92 -4.47
C ARG A 40 17.24 -12.98 -3.55
N VAL A 41 16.74 -11.83 -3.08
CA VAL A 41 15.50 -11.75 -2.29
C VAL A 41 14.31 -12.26 -3.10
N TYR A 42 14.17 -11.80 -4.34
CA TYR A 42 13.09 -12.20 -5.24
C TYR A 42 13.05 -13.72 -5.42
N GLN A 43 14.17 -14.35 -5.76
CA GLN A 43 14.26 -15.81 -5.92
C GLN A 43 13.82 -16.56 -4.66
N MET A 44 14.19 -16.09 -3.47
CA MET A 44 13.76 -16.71 -2.21
C MET A 44 12.26 -16.59 -1.94
N THR A 45 11.58 -15.61 -2.55
CA THR A 45 10.15 -15.37 -2.37
C THR A 45 9.26 -16.07 -3.40
N LEU A 46 9.83 -16.73 -4.41
CA LEU A 46 9.06 -17.42 -5.45
C LEU A 46 8.21 -18.58 -4.89
N GLU A 47 8.70 -19.27 -3.86
CA GLU A 47 8.01 -20.39 -3.23
C GLU A 47 6.70 -19.96 -2.56
N ARG A 48 5.55 -20.44 -3.02
CA ARG A 48 4.25 -19.94 -2.56
C ARG A 48 3.87 -20.46 -1.17
N ASP A 49 4.09 -21.75 -0.90
CA ASP A 49 3.42 -22.41 0.23
C ASP A 49 4.28 -22.40 1.51
N ALA A 50 5.60 -22.32 1.37
CA ALA A 50 6.55 -22.25 2.48
C ALA A 50 7.42 -20.98 2.43
N PRO A 51 6.87 -19.78 2.72
CA PRO A 51 7.64 -18.55 2.69
C PRO A 51 8.80 -18.58 3.69
N PRO A 52 10.02 -18.15 3.29
CA PRO A 52 11.11 -17.95 4.24
C PRO A 52 10.75 -16.84 5.25
N PRO A 53 11.16 -16.95 6.52
CA PRO A 53 11.01 -15.86 7.47
C PRO A 53 11.86 -14.65 7.06
N CYS A 54 11.47 -13.45 7.52
CA CYS A 54 12.19 -12.21 7.21
C CYS A 54 13.67 -12.23 7.59
N SER A 55 14.02 -12.90 8.69
CA SER A 55 15.42 -13.09 9.11
C SER A 55 16.24 -13.90 8.12
N GLN A 56 15.62 -14.76 7.32
CA GLN A 56 16.28 -15.50 6.25
C GLN A 56 16.43 -14.63 5.00
N LEU A 57 15.40 -13.85 4.64
CA LEU A 57 15.45 -12.93 3.49
C LEU A 57 16.55 -11.87 3.64
N ALA A 58 16.77 -11.35 4.85
CA ALA A 58 17.81 -10.35 5.11
C ALA A 58 19.22 -10.94 5.27
N ARG A 59 19.37 -12.27 5.33
CA ARG A 59 20.63 -12.91 5.75
C ARG A 59 21.72 -12.75 4.69
N GLY A 60 22.82 -12.11 5.08
CA GLY A 60 24.00 -11.98 4.22
C GLY A 60 23.76 -11.06 3.01
N LEU A 61 22.81 -10.14 3.13
CA LEU A 61 22.71 -8.96 2.27
C LEU A 61 23.52 -7.82 2.91
N LYS A 62 24.15 -6.99 2.09
CA LYS A 62 24.88 -5.80 2.55
C LYS A 62 23.91 -4.71 2.97
N ASP A 63 22.85 -4.50 2.18
CA ASP A 63 21.79 -3.55 2.48
C ASP A 63 20.42 -4.21 2.29
N ALA A 64 19.98 -4.94 3.33
CA ALA A 64 18.69 -5.63 3.29
C ALA A 64 17.49 -4.68 3.06
N PRO A 65 17.38 -3.51 3.73
CA PRO A 65 16.30 -2.55 3.44
C PRO A 65 16.22 -2.16 1.96
N ALA A 66 17.34 -1.81 1.33
CA ALA A 66 17.34 -1.40 -0.07
C ALA A 66 16.91 -2.54 -1.00
N ALA A 67 17.44 -3.74 -0.81
CA ALA A 67 17.10 -4.91 -1.63
C ALA A 67 15.62 -5.32 -1.49
N LEU A 68 15.10 -5.32 -0.26
CA LEU A 68 13.68 -5.61 0.00
C LEU A 68 12.77 -4.54 -0.61
N LEU A 69 13.17 -3.28 -0.54
CA LEU A 69 12.39 -2.17 -1.10
C LEU A 69 12.31 -2.27 -2.62
N GLU A 70 13.42 -2.55 -3.28
CA GLU A 70 13.43 -2.73 -4.73
C GLU A 70 12.50 -3.88 -5.18
N VAL A 71 12.50 -5.01 -4.46
CA VAL A 71 11.56 -6.11 -4.72
C VAL A 71 10.11 -5.68 -4.50
N ALA A 72 9.82 -5.00 -3.39
CA ALA A 72 8.46 -4.57 -3.07
C ALA A 72 7.86 -3.64 -4.14
N GLU A 73 8.68 -2.79 -4.76
CA GLU A 73 8.21 -1.76 -5.69
C GLU A 73 8.32 -2.15 -7.17
N THR A 74 9.25 -3.05 -7.52
CA THR A 74 9.52 -3.38 -8.92
C THR A 74 8.87 -4.70 -9.35
N VAL A 75 8.72 -5.66 -8.43
CA VAL A 75 8.22 -7.00 -8.76
C VAL A 75 6.70 -7.01 -8.78
N THR A 76 6.12 -7.25 -9.95
CA THR A 76 4.66 -7.35 -10.13
C THR A 76 4.16 -8.79 -10.18
N ALA A 77 5.03 -9.76 -10.48
CA ALA A 77 4.69 -11.17 -10.56
C ALA A 77 5.82 -12.06 -9.99
N PRO A 78 5.51 -13.06 -9.14
CA PRO A 78 4.19 -13.26 -8.54
C PRO A 78 3.90 -12.20 -7.46
N PRO A 79 2.62 -11.84 -7.22
CA PRO A 79 2.26 -10.72 -6.34
C PRO A 79 2.67 -10.93 -4.87
N TRP A 80 2.77 -12.19 -4.42
CA TRP A 80 3.18 -12.49 -3.05
C TRP A 80 4.65 -12.12 -2.77
N SER A 81 5.51 -12.05 -3.79
CA SER A 81 6.91 -11.65 -3.62
C SER A 81 7.03 -10.22 -3.09
N ALA A 82 6.34 -9.27 -3.74
CA ALA A 82 6.31 -7.88 -3.30
C ALA A 82 5.67 -7.73 -1.92
N VAL A 83 4.54 -8.40 -1.67
CA VAL A 83 3.84 -8.35 -0.37
C VAL A 83 4.71 -8.87 0.77
N ARG A 84 5.47 -9.95 0.55
CA ARG A 84 6.39 -10.50 1.56
C ARG A 84 7.55 -9.57 1.84
N ALA A 85 8.16 -9.00 0.80
CA ALA A 85 9.23 -8.03 0.95
C ALA A 85 8.75 -6.79 1.74
N ALA A 86 7.60 -6.23 1.36
CA ALA A 86 6.96 -5.12 2.07
C ALA A 86 6.63 -5.47 3.53
N THR A 87 6.12 -6.68 3.79
CA THR A 87 5.86 -7.15 5.15
C THR A 87 7.14 -7.17 6.00
N CYS A 88 8.26 -7.64 5.44
CA CYS A 88 9.53 -7.65 6.15
C CYS A 88 10.07 -6.26 6.41
N LEU A 89 9.93 -5.34 5.46
CA LEU A 89 10.27 -3.94 5.65
C LEU A 89 9.51 -3.32 6.82
N VAL A 90 8.18 -3.46 6.85
CA VAL A 90 7.34 -2.85 7.89
C VAL A 90 7.62 -3.45 9.27
N ARG A 91 7.89 -4.77 9.34
CA ARG A 91 8.12 -5.45 10.62
C ARG A 91 9.52 -5.28 11.21
N HIS A 92 10.53 -5.06 10.38
CA HIS A 92 11.93 -5.11 10.82
C HIS A 92 12.79 -3.91 10.40
N HIS A 93 12.35 -3.13 9.40
CA HIS A 93 13.15 -2.06 8.80
C HIS A 93 12.36 -0.75 8.63
N ALA A 94 11.21 -0.58 9.29
CA ALA A 94 10.29 0.52 9.03
C ALA A 94 10.95 1.91 9.13
N ALA A 95 11.81 2.11 10.13
CA ALA A 95 12.53 3.37 10.30
C ALA A 95 13.49 3.68 9.13
N SER A 96 14.16 2.67 8.59
CA SER A 96 15.12 2.82 7.48
C SER A 96 14.43 3.11 6.14
N VAL A 97 13.15 2.75 5.99
CA VAL A 97 12.36 2.97 4.77
C VAL A 97 11.15 3.88 4.98
N GLU A 98 11.16 4.70 6.03
CA GLU A 98 10.04 5.60 6.38
C GLU A 98 9.52 6.43 5.19
N PRO A 99 10.37 7.08 4.36
CA PRO A 99 9.88 7.85 3.21
C PRO A 99 9.07 7.01 2.22
N ALA A 100 9.46 5.75 2.00
CA ALA A 100 8.72 4.85 1.12
C ALA A 100 7.39 4.42 1.76
N LEU A 101 7.37 4.12 3.07
CA LEU A 101 6.14 3.77 3.76
C LEU A 101 5.12 4.91 3.77
N LEU A 102 5.58 6.15 3.97
CA LEU A 102 4.73 7.35 3.89
C LEU A 102 4.12 7.50 2.49
N ARG A 103 4.93 7.31 1.45
CA ARG A 103 4.45 7.29 0.06
C ARG A 103 3.39 6.20 -0.15
N TRP A 104 3.70 4.98 0.28
CA TRP A 104 2.80 3.83 0.11
C TRP A 104 1.44 4.04 0.72
N VAL A 105 1.38 4.63 1.92
CA VAL A 105 0.11 4.89 2.62
C VAL A 105 -0.67 6.08 2.06
N HIS A 106 -0.04 6.93 1.23
CA HIS A 106 -0.62 8.17 0.74
C HIS A 106 -1.10 8.08 -0.72
N GLU A 107 -0.32 7.46 -1.60
CA GLU A 107 -0.54 7.44 -3.07
C GLU A 107 -1.37 6.24 -3.53
N ARG A 108 -2.31 6.48 -4.46
CA ARG A 108 -3.21 5.44 -4.97
C ARG A 108 -2.48 4.34 -5.74
N GLU A 109 -1.40 4.67 -6.45
CA GLU A 109 -0.60 3.73 -7.24
C GLU A 109 0.03 2.64 -6.37
N THR A 110 0.31 2.96 -5.11
CA THR A 110 0.97 2.05 -4.15
C THR A 110 0.02 1.56 -3.05
N MET A 111 -1.29 1.74 -3.23
CA MET A 111 -2.33 1.38 -2.27
C MET A 111 -2.20 -0.07 -1.75
N GLY A 112 -1.82 -1.03 -2.60
CA GLY A 112 -1.60 -2.42 -2.17
C GLY A 112 -0.53 -2.54 -1.08
N LEU A 113 0.60 -1.86 -1.25
CA LEU A 113 1.70 -1.82 -0.27
C LEU A 113 1.32 -0.98 0.95
N GLY A 114 0.54 0.08 0.76
CA GLY A 114 0.00 0.88 1.87
C GLY A 114 -0.94 0.07 2.77
N LEU A 115 -1.83 -0.74 2.19
CA LEU A 115 -2.70 -1.64 2.96
C LEU A 115 -1.91 -2.72 3.71
N VAL A 116 -0.83 -3.25 3.14
CA VAL A 116 0.12 -4.14 3.85
C VAL A 116 0.74 -3.41 5.03
N THR A 117 1.21 -2.18 4.83
CA THR A 117 1.79 -1.34 5.88
C THR A 117 0.81 -1.12 7.03
N LEU A 118 -0.43 -0.73 6.72
CA LEU A 118 -1.47 -0.49 7.73
C LEU A 118 -1.83 -1.76 8.53
N ASN A 119 -1.75 -2.96 7.94
CA ASN A 119 -1.96 -4.22 8.68
C ASN A 119 -0.91 -4.52 9.74
N HIS A 120 0.28 -3.92 9.62
CA HIS A 120 1.42 -4.21 10.45
C HIS A 120 1.82 -3.04 11.37
N LEU A 121 0.96 -2.03 11.54
CA LEU A 121 1.22 -0.87 12.41
C LEU A 121 1.64 -1.25 13.84
N LYS A 122 1.15 -2.36 14.39
CA LYS A 122 1.54 -2.88 15.71
C LYS A 122 3.02 -3.30 15.84
N HIS A 123 3.72 -3.45 14.71
CA HIS A 123 5.15 -3.79 14.65
C HIS A 123 6.03 -2.57 14.38
N VAL A 124 5.42 -1.42 14.13
CA VAL A 124 6.11 -0.16 13.86
C VAL A 124 6.26 0.61 15.16
N GLU A 125 7.34 1.39 15.29
CA GLU A 125 7.51 2.30 16.41
C GLU A 125 6.29 3.26 16.52
N PRO A 126 5.73 3.49 17.72
CA PRO A 126 4.47 4.23 17.88
C PRO A 126 4.43 5.62 17.24
N ALA A 127 5.50 6.41 17.32
CA ALA A 127 5.53 7.74 16.71
C ALA A 127 5.51 7.65 15.16
N LEU A 128 6.25 6.71 14.57
CA LEU A 128 6.17 6.44 13.13
C LEU A 128 4.78 5.90 12.74
N ALA A 129 4.19 4.99 13.53
CA ALA A 129 2.85 4.47 13.27
C ALA A 129 1.80 5.61 13.24
N ALA A 130 1.89 6.57 14.15
CA ALA A 130 1.02 7.75 14.16
C ALA A 130 1.20 8.61 12.91
N ARG A 131 2.45 8.81 12.44
CA ARG A 131 2.73 9.53 11.18
C ARG A 131 2.14 8.81 9.97
N LEU A 132 2.29 7.48 9.89
CA LEU A 132 1.71 6.67 8.82
C LEU A 132 0.18 6.73 8.81
N ILE A 133 -0.46 6.68 9.99
CA ILE A 133 -1.92 6.85 10.12
C ILE A 133 -2.35 8.24 9.62
N ALA A 134 -1.65 9.29 10.03
CA ALA A 134 -1.96 10.66 9.59
C ALA A 134 -1.82 10.80 8.06
N ALA A 135 -0.74 10.28 7.48
CA ALA A 135 -0.50 10.30 6.03
C ALA A 135 -1.55 9.50 5.25
N ALA A 136 -2.01 8.37 5.80
CA ALA A 136 -3.05 7.55 5.18
C ALA A 136 -4.42 8.26 5.17
N ARG A 137 -4.73 9.01 6.22
CA ARG A 137 -5.97 9.78 6.36
C ARG A 137 -6.04 10.99 5.45
N SER A 138 -4.90 11.56 5.10
CA SER A 138 -4.80 12.67 4.14
C SER A 138 -4.52 12.20 2.71
N GLY A 139 -4.36 10.89 2.49
CA GLY A 139 -4.03 10.31 1.18
C GLY A 139 -5.24 10.10 0.26
N GLU A 140 -4.95 9.69 -0.97
CA GLU A 140 -5.92 9.55 -2.06
C GLU A 140 -6.96 8.44 -1.83
N TYR A 141 -6.72 7.55 -0.86
CA TYR A 141 -7.60 6.44 -0.50
C TYR A 141 -7.96 6.43 1.00
N ALA A 142 -8.06 7.62 1.60
CA ALA A 142 -8.35 7.84 3.02
C ALA A 142 -9.50 6.98 3.58
N GLU A 143 -10.63 6.86 2.87
CA GLU A 143 -11.75 6.04 3.34
C GLU A 143 -11.40 4.55 3.51
N ALA A 144 -10.65 4.00 2.55
CA ALA A 144 -10.20 2.61 2.61
C ALA A 144 -9.16 2.42 3.71
N ALA A 145 -8.27 3.40 3.89
CA ALA A 145 -7.31 3.43 4.99
C ALA A 145 -8.00 3.46 6.35
N GLU A 146 -9.00 4.31 6.56
CA GLU A 146 -9.76 4.42 7.82
C GLU A 146 -10.44 3.10 8.18
N ARG A 147 -11.13 2.45 7.22
CA ARG A 147 -11.73 1.13 7.45
C ARG A 147 -10.70 0.08 7.83
N ARG A 148 -9.47 0.19 7.30
CA ARG A 148 -8.38 -0.72 7.64
C ARG A 148 -7.82 -0.43 9.04
N ILE A 149 -7.56 0.83 9.36
CA ILE A 149 -7.06 1.28 10.66
C ILE A 149 -8.03 0.88 11.77
N ALA A 150 -9.33 1.12 11.59
CA ALA A 150 -10.36 0.72 12.54
C ALA A 150 -10.32 -0.79 12.82
N ARG A 151 -10.21 -1.62 11.77
CA ARG A 151 -10.14 -3.09 11.90
C ARG A 151 -8.91 -3.55 12.66
N VAL A 152 -7.75 -2.94 12.38
CA VAL A 152 -6.48 -3.25 13.06
C VAL A 152 -6.54 -2.84 14.53
N ALA A 153 -7.12 -1.67 14.83
CA ALA A 153 -7.32 -1.19 16.20
C ALA A 153 -8.25 -2.12 17.00
N SER A 154 -9.38 -2.54 16.42
CA SER A 154 -10.29 -3.49 17.07
C SER A 154 -9.66 -4.85 17.32
N ALA A 155 -8.77 -5.32 16.43
CA ALA A 155 -8.04 -6.58 16.61
C ALA A 155 -6.93 -6.50 17.68
N ALA A 156 -6.48 -5.31 18.05
CA ALA A 156 -5.46 -5.10 19.07
C ALA A 156 -6.04 -5.09 20.50
N THR A 157 -7.34 -4.85 20.66
CA THR A 157 -8.02 -4.96 21.95
C THR A 157 -8.21 -6.43 22.29
N PRO A 158 -7.57 -6.98 23.35
CA PRO A 158 -7.85 -8.34 23.77
C PRO A 158 -9.34 -8.45 24.13
N PRO A 159 -10.05 -9.53 23.73
CA PRO A 159 -11.43 -9.73 24.14
C PRO A 159 -11.44 -9.69 25.67
N GLY A 160 -12.20 -8.72 26.21
CA GLY A 160 -12.10 -8.28 27.59
C GLY A 160 -11.83 -9.44 28.54
N GLY A 161 -10.71 -9.35 29.25
CA GLY A 161 -10.41 -10.26 30.36
C GLY A 161 -11.61 -10.23 31.28
N GLY A 162 -12.47 -11.24 31.13
CA GLY A 162 -13.68 -11.38 31.92
C GLY A 162 -13.22 -11.28 33.36
N VAL A 163 -13.63 -10.20 34.02
CA VAL A 163 -13.47 -10.05 35.46
C VAL A 163 -14.11 -11.31 36.03
N LEU A 164 -13.26 -12.20 36.54
CA LEU A 164 -13.68 -13.43 37.18
C LEU A 164 -14.45 -12.99 38.43
N GLN A 165 -15.77 -12.77 38.29
CA GLN A 165 -16.63 -12.48 39.42
C GLN A 165 -16.68 -13.77 40.24
N LYS A 166 -16.11 -13.70 41.45
CA LYS A 166 -16.17 -14.75 42.46
C LYS A 166 -17.51 -14.73 43.16
#